data_AF-V9IDK5-F1
#
_entry.id   AF-V9IDK5-F1
#
_cell.length_a   1.000
_cell.length_b   1.000
_cell.length_c   1.000
_cell.angle_alpha   90.00
_cell.angle_beta   90.00
_cell.angle_gamma   90.00
#
_symmetry.space_group_name_H-M   'P 1'
#
loop_
_entity.id
_entity.type
_entity.pdbx_description
1 polymer ?
#
loop_
_entity_poly.entity_id
_entity_poly.type
_entity_poly.pdbx_seq_one_letter_code
_entity_poly.pdbx_strand_id
1 'polypeptide(L)'
;MTEESNNTVSCKWSMEEREKILTTGTLEQKKEAFRDDEELMKETTKFVSDVIQTAISEASKRKMEKGDDSEGSRLKGIGSITGWNRRARGFCSRIFNALCPCFTSNGKS
;
A
#
# COMPACT_ATOMS: atom_id res chain seq x y z
N MET A 1 19.16 34.49 30.01
CA MET A 1 18.13 33.77 30.79
C MET A 1 16.99 33.53 29.83
N THR A 2 16.93 32.35 29.24
CA THR A 2 15.85 31.92 28.35
C THR A 2 14.65 31.58 29.22
N GLU A 3 13.55 32.31 29.03
CA GLU A 3 12.28 32.05 29.72
C GLU A 3 11.76 30.67 29.31
N GLU A 4 11.95 29.69 30.19
CA GLU A 4 11.23 28.43 30.14
C GLU A 4 9.77 28.75 30.44
N SER A 5 9.01 28.92 29.35
CA SER A 5 7.56 28.95 29.37
C SER A 5 7.10 27.56 29.78
N ASN A 6 7.00 27.35 31.09
CA ASN A 6 6.29 26.23 31.69
C ASN A 6 4.84 26.30 31.22
N ASN A 7 4.58 25.72 30.06
CA ASN A 7 3.25 25.45 29.56
C ASN A 7 2.73 24.30 30.42
N THR A 8 2.24 24.62 31.61
CA THR A 8 1.54 23.67 32.47
C THR A 8 0.28 23.27 31.71
N VAL A 9 0.37 22.22 30.91
CA VAL A 9 -0.78 21.62 30.22
C VAL A 9 -1.68 21.08 31.31
N SER A 10 -2.65 21.89 31.71
CA SER A 10 -3.70 21.49 32.63
C SER A 10 -4.53 20.45 31.91
N CYS A 11 -4.31 19.17 32.22
CA CYS A 11 -5.23 18.10 31.84
C CYS A 11 -6.64 18.52 32.26
N LYS A 12 -7.56 18.55 31.29
CA LYS A 12 -8.94 18.99 31.48
C LYS A 12 -9.70 18.06 32.44
N TRP A 13 -9.26 16.81 32.55
CA TRP A 13 -9.91 15.76 33.31
C TRP A 13 -8.93 14.96 34.17
N SER A 14 -9.41 14.43 35.30
CA SER A 14 -8.64 13.48 36.09
C SER A 14 -8.37 12.19 35.29
N MET A 15 -7.41 11.39 35.74
CA MET A 15 -7.13 10.09 35.11
C MET A 15 -8.38 9.19 35.11
N GLU A 16 -9.10 9.09 36.22
CA GLU A 16 -10.32 8.26 36.30
C GLU A 16 -11.45 8.80 35.42
N GLU A 17 -11.61 10.13 35.35
CA GLU A 17 -12.62 10.75 34.49
C GLU A 17 -12.32 10.49 33.01
N ARG A 18 -11.06 10.61 32.60
CA ARG A 18 -10.64 10.31 31.22
C ARG A 18 -10.89 8.84 30.88
N GLU A 19 -10.52 7.91 31.74
CA GLU A 19 -10.78 6.48 31.51
C GLU A 19 -12.28 6.19 31.38
N LYS A 20 -13.11 6.83 32.21
CA LYS A 20 -14.57 6.71 32.13
C LYS A 20 -15.12 7.26 30.81
N ILE A 21 -14.62 8.41 30.35
CA ILE A 21 -15.00 9.00 29.06
C ILE A 21 -14.55 8.10 27.89
N LEU A 22 -13.31 7.60 27.93
CA LEU A 22 -12.74 6.71 26.91
C LEU A 22 -13.52 5.40 26.76
N THR A 23 -14.06 4.88 27.86
CA THR A 23 -14.88 3.66 27.86
C THR A 23 -16.33 3.92 27.47
N THR A 24 -16.98 4.90 28.10
CA THR A 24 -18.45 5.05 28.06
C THR A 24 -18.98 6.32 27.39
N GLY A 25 -18.12 7.29 27.07
CA GLY A 25 -18.51 8.57 26.49
C GLY A 25 -18.97 8.50 25.03
N THR A 26 -19.40 9.64 24.48
CA THR A 26 -19.66 9.77 23.05
C THR A 26 -18.35 9.79 22.26
N LEU A 27 -18.41 9.58 20.94
CA LEU A 27 -17.21 9.59 20.09
C LEU A 27 -16.43 10.91 20.20
N GLU A 28 -17.13 12.03 20.25
CA GLU A 28 -16.55 13.37 20.33
C GLU A 28 -15.86 13.58 21.68
N GLN A 29 -16.48 13.14 22.78
CA GLN A 29 -15.87 13.18 24.11
C GLN A 29 -14.64 12.27 24.19
N LYS A 30 -14.71 11.07 23.59
CA LYS A 30 -13.56 10.16 23.52
C LYS A 30 -12.39 10.77 22.77
N LYS A 31 -12.65 11.45 21.65
CA LYS A 31 -11.60 12.17 20.89
C LYS A 31 -10.98 13.29 21.70
N GLU A 32 -11.77 14.02 22.48
CA GLU A 32 -11.26 15.09 23.33
C GLU A 32 -10.42 14.53 24.49
N ALA A 33 -10.92 13.51 25.19
CA ALA A 33 -10.21 12.85 26.29
C ALA A 33 -8.91 12.18 25.84
N PHE A 34 -8.87 11.62 24.64
CA PHE A 34 -7.64 11.07 24.05
C PHE A 34 -6.59 12.15 23.77
N ARG A 35 -7.00 13.34 23.31
CA ARG A 35 -6.09 14.45 22.98
C ARG A 35 -5.56 15.18 24.21
N ASP A 36 -6.26 15.10 25.33
CA ASP A 36 -5.90 15.74 26.59
C ASP A 36 -4.65 15.12 27.23
N ASP A 37 -4.34 13.86 26.89
CA ASP A 37 -3.16 13.16 27.39
C ASP A 37 -1.91 13.48 26.55
N GLU A 38 -1.04 14.34 27.06
CA GLU A 38 0.15 14.79 26.35
C GLU A 38 1.18 13.66 26.13
N GLU A 39 1.43 12.81 27.13
CA GLU A 39 2.38 11.70 27.01
C GLU A 39 1.88 10.68 25.99
N LEU A 40 0.59 10.31 26.05
CA LEU A 40 -0.03 9.43 25.08
C LEU A 40 0.04 10.01 23.68
N MET A 41 -0.21 11.32 23.51
CA MET A 41 -0.13 11.97 22.20
C MET A 41 1.30 12.01 21.65
N LYS A 42 2.31 12.23 22.51
CA LYS A 42 3.73 12.13 22.14
C LYS A 42 4.08 10.72 21.68
N GLU A 43 3.70 9.69 22.44
CA GLU A 43 3.97 8.30 22.10
C GLU A 43 3.23 7.88 20.81
N THR A 44 1.97 8.28 20.66
CA THR A 44 1.17 8.02 19.45
C THR A 44 1.83 8.64 18.21
N THR A 45 2.31 9.89 18.33
CA THR A 45 2.99 10.58 17.23
C THR A 45 4.29 9.88 16.85
N LYS A 46 5.06 9.44 17.85
CA LYS A 46 6.28 8.66 17.64
C LYS A 46 5.97 7.35 16.93
N PHE A 47 5.00 6.59 17.42
CA PHE A 47 4.58 5.33 16.81
C PHE A 47 4.19 5.49 15.33
N VAL A 48 3.36 6.49 15.01
CA VAL A 48 2.96 6.75 13.62
C VAL A 48 4.17 7.10 12.76
N SER A 49 5.10 7.90 13.29
CA SER A 49 6.33 8.27 12.60
C SER A 49 7.20 7.04 12.33
N ASP A 50 7.37 6.16 13.31
CA ASP A 50 8.15 4.93 13.19
C ASP A 50 7.55 4.01 12.13
N VAL A 51 6.24 3.80 12.12
CA VAL A 51 5.54 3.01 11.10
C VAL A 51 5.77 3.57 9.69
N ILE A 52 5.68 4.89 9.52
CA ILE A 52 5.95 5.55 8.25
C ILE A 52 7.41 5.32 7.81
N GLN A 53 8.37 5.49 8.72
CA GLN A 53 9.78 5.26 8.43
C GLN A 53 10.08 3.80 8.07
N THR A 54 9.46 2.85 8.78
CA THR A 54 9.56 1.43 8.44
C THR A 54 8.98 1.15 7.05
N ALA A 55 7.80 1.66 6.73
CA ALA A 55 7.19 1.48 5.42
C ALA A 55 8.06 2.06 4.29
N ILE A 56 8.65 3.26 4.49
CA ILE A 56 9.59 3.87 3.55
C ILE A 56 10.84 2.98 3.37
N SER A 57 11.39 2.48 4.47
CA SER A 57 12.58 1.63 4.46
C SER A 57 12.31 0.31 3.73
N GLU A 58 11.19 -0.35 4.00
CA GLU A 58 10.79 -1.58 3.31
C GLU A 58 10.51 -1.35 1.82
N ALA A 59 9.81 -0.25 1.47
CA ALA A 59 9.58 0.11 0.07
C ALA A 59 10.91 0.38 -0.66
N SER A 60 11.88 1.00 0.02
CA SER A 60 13.22 1.26 -0.54
C SER A 60 14.02 -0.03 -0.72
N LYS A 61 13.98 -0.95 0.26
CA LYS A 61 14.58 -2.28 0.13
C LYS A 61 14.02 -3.03 -1.08
N ARG A 62 12.71 -3.02 -1.30
CA ARG A 62 12.08 -3.63 -2.49
C ARG A 62 12.55 -3.02 -3.82
N LYS A 63 12.95 -1.75 -3.83
CA LYS A 63 13.56 -1.10 -5.01
C LYS A 63 15.02 -1.49 -5.24
N MET A 64 15.73 -1.96 -4.21
CA MET A 64 17.14 -2.36 -4.28
C MET A 64 17.31 -3.88 -4.46
N GLU A 65 16.41 -4.69 -3.89
CA GLU A 65 16.34 -6.14 -4.09
C GLU A 65 15.77 -6.52 -5.46
N LYS A 66 14.92 -5.64 -6.03
CA LYS A 66 14.95 -5.47 -7.48
C LYS A 66 16.31 -4.86 -7.79
N GLY A 67 17.29 -5.73 -8.06
CA GLY A 67 18.48 -5.32 -8.76
C GLY A 67 18.11 -4.52 -10.01
N ASP A 68 19.12 -3.92 -10.61
CA ASP A 68 19.07 -3.30 -11.94
C ASP A 68 18.61 -4.30 -13.02
N ASP A 69 17.35 -4.72 -12.96
CA ASP A 69 16.58 -5.12 -14.12
C ASP A 69 16.25 -3.81 -14.84
N SER A 70 17.29 -3.28 -15.48
CA SER A 70 17.18 -2.57 -16.75
C SER A 70 16.28 -3.39 -17.68
N GLU A 71 14.96 -3.20 -17.56
CA GLU A 71 13.89 -3.46 -18.53
C GLU A 71 12.53 -3.27 -17.82
N GLY A 72 12.15 -2.01 -17.58
CA GLY A 72 10.85 -1.74 -16.96
C GLY A 72 10.30 -0.33 -17.03
N SER A 73 11.07 0.65 -17.53
CA SER A 73 10.49 1.91 -18.00
C SER A 73 10.61 1.96 -19.51
N ARG A 74 9.67 1.29 -20.18
CA ARG A 74 9.35 1.58 -21.58
C ARG A 74 7.86 1.85 -21.66
N LEU A 75 7.45 3.00 -21.13
CA LEU A 75 6.49 3.85 -21.84
C LEU A 75 7.15 4.33 -23.15
N LYS A 76 7.59 3.39 -23.99
CA LYS A 76 8.08 3.64 -25.34
C LYS A 76 7.03 2.99 -26.22
N GLY A 77 6.17 3.87 -26.75
CA GLY A 77 4.86 3.56 -27.29
C GLY A 77 4.85 2.36 -28.21
N ILE A 78 3.75 1.59 -28.11
CA ILE A 78 3.12 0.77 -29.15
C ILE A 78 4.09 0.42 -30.28
N GLY A 79 5.15 -0.32 -29.93
CA GLY A 79 6.00 -0.96 -30.90
C GLY A 79 5.25 -2.21 -31.32
N SER A 80 4.80 -2.25 -32.59
CA SER A 80 4.10 -3.36 -33.22
C SER A 80 4.54 -4.71 -32.64
N ILE A 81 3.69 -5.33 -31.81
CA ILE A 81 3.97 -6.63 -31.19
C ILE A 81 3.82 -7.69 -32.29
N THR A 82 4.87 -7.85 -33.08
CA THR A 82 5.03 -8.91 -34.11
C THR A 82 4.86 -10.32 -33.52
N GLY A 83 4.95 -10.48 -32.20
CA GLY A 83 4.70 -11.72 -31.46
C GLY A 83 3.24 -11.98 -31.02
N TRP A 84 2.35 -10.97 -31.02
CA TRP A 84 0.95 -11.16 -30.61
C TRP A 84 0.22 -12.01 -31.64
N ASN A 85 0.48 -11.76 -32.92
CA ASN A 85 -0.12 -12.51 -34.02
C ASN A 85 0.24 -14.01 -33.92
N ARG A 86 1.48 -14.37 -33.56
CA ARG A 86 1.85 -15.79 -33.33
C ARG A 86 1.11 -16.39 -32.14
N ARG A 87 0.96 -15.65 -31.03
CA ARG A 87 0.25 -16.11 -29.83
C ARG A 87 -1.25 -16.32 -30.10
N ALA A 88 -1.89 -15.36 -30.77
CA ALA A 88 -3.30 -15.44 -31.17
C ALA A 88 -3.54 -16.57 -32.20
N ARG A 89 -2.68 -16.70 -33.22
CA ARG A 89 -2.75 -17.80 -34.18
C ARG A 89 -2.63 -19.18 -33.54
N GLY A 90 -1.69 -19.34 -32.59
CA GLY A 90 -1.52 -20.60 -31.87
C GLY A 90 -2.75 -20.95 -31.02
N PHE A 91 -3.37 -19.96 -30.38
CA PHE A 91 -4.62 -20.17 -29.64
C PHE A 91 -5.77 -20.56 -30.58
N CYS A 92 -6.02 -19.80 -31.65
CA CYS A 92 -7.06 -20.11 -32.62
C CYS A 92 -6.85 -21.49 -33.25
N SER A 93 -5.61 -21.87 -33.59
CA SER A 93 -5.31 -23.20 -34.15
C SER A 93 -5.68 -24.34 -33.19
N ARG A 94 -5.44 -24.19 -31.88
CA ARG A 94 -5.86 -25.20 -30.89
C ARG A 94 -7.37 -25.30 -30.77
N ILE A 95 -8.05 -24.16 -30.73
CA ILE A 95 -9.52 -24.11 -30.66
C ILE A 95 -10.14 -24.73 -31.93
N PHE A 96 -9.65 -24.35 -33.11
CA PHE A 96 -10.15 -24.93 -34.37
C PHE A 96 -9.87 -26.43 -34.48
N ASN A 97 -8.70 -26.92 -34.07
CA ASN A 97 -8.41 -28.35 -34.04
C ASN A 97 -9.29 -29.13 -33.04
N ALA A 98 -9.67 -28.51 -31.93
CA ALA A 98 -10.56 -29.11 -30.94
C ALA A 98 -12.02 -29.13 -31.41
N LEU A 99 -12.45 -28.10 -32.14
CA LEU A 99 -13.82 -27.97 -32.66
C LEU A 99 -14.03 -28.75 -33.97
N CYS A 100 -12.98 -28.94 -34.77
CA CYS A 100 -13.04 -29.67 -36.02
C CYS A 100 -11.71 -30.44 -36.23
N PRO A 101 -11.62 -31.69 -35.74
CA PRO A 101 -10.41 -32.53 -35.88
C PRO A 101 -10.01 -32.81 -37.34
N CYS A 102 -10.89 -32.51 -38.29
CA CYS A 102 -10.84 -32.94 -39.68
C CYS A 102 -9.87 -32.15 -40.58
N PHE A 103 -9.27 -31.04 -40.12
CA PHE A 103 -8.43 -30.18 -40.98
C PHE A 103 -6.99 -30.67 -41.19
N THR A 104 -6.59 -31.82 -40.64
CA THR A 104 -5.24 -32.38 -40.83
C THR A 104 -5.19 -33.61 -41.73
N SER A 105 -6.31 -34.07 -42.30
CA SER A 105 -6.31 -35.16 -43.26
C SER A 105 -6.31 -34.67 -44.72
N ASN A 106 -5.10 -34.58 -45.27
CA ASN A 106 -4.71 -34.83 -46.68
C ASN A 106 -4.77 -33.69 -47.70
N GLY A 107 -3.58 -33.36 -48.20
CA GLY A 107 -3.32 -32.74 -49.50
C GLY A 107 -1.86 -32.93 -49.90
N LYS A 108 -1.44 -34.18 -50.14
CA LYS A 108 -0.26 -34.45 -50.96
C LYS A 108 -0.53 -33.85 -52.35
N SER A 109 0.30 -32.90 -52.78
CA SER A 109 0.74 -32.79 -54.17
C SER A 109 2.03 -31.99 -54.24
#